data_AF-A0A958FGR8-F1
#
_entry.id   AF-A0A958FGR8-F1
#
_cell.length_a   1.000
_cell.length_b   1.000
_cell.length_c   1.000
_cell.angle_alpha   90.00
_cell.angle_beta   90.00
_cell.angle_gamma   90.00
#
_symmetry.space_group_name_H-M   'P 1'
#
loop_
_entity.id
_entity.type
_entity.pdbx_description
1 polymer ?
#
loop_
_entity_poly.entity_id
_entity_poly.type
_entity_poly.pdbx_seq_one_letter_code
_entity_poly.pdbx_strand_id
1 'polypeptide(L)'
;MRSEIQSPPEITSAPAACYHCGLPCERNRINFDEKDFCCQGCKMVYEILQENRLCRYYSLNAQPGSSPKEAVQSARFAYLDDAA
;
A
#
# COMPACT_ATOMS: atom_id res chain seq x y z
N MET A 1 36.96 -5.57 23.61
CA MET A 1 35.85 -4.68 23.97
C MET A 1 34.73 -4.91 22.98
N ARG A 2 33.95 -5.98 23.16
CA ARG A 2 32.77 -6.28 22.33
C ARG A 2 31.61 -5.61 23.04
N SER A 3 31.27 -4.40 22.62
CA SER A 3 30.06 -3.72 23.09
C SER A 3 28.86 -4.39 22.43
N GLU A 4 28.19 -5.23 23.20
CA GLU A 4 26.91 -5.84 22.90
C GLU A 4 25.84 -4.74 22.87
N ILE A 5 25.45 -4.30 21.68
CA ILE A 5 24.31 -3.39 21.50
C ILE A 5 23.07 -4.28 21.38
N GLN A 6 22.41 -4.46 22.52
CA GLN A 6 21.06 -4.99 22.68
C GLN A 6 20.10 -4.27 21.72
N SER A 7 19.61 -4.97 20.70
CA SER A 7 18.51 -4.49 19.86
C SER A 7 17.19 -4.65 20.64
N PRO A 8 16.39 -3.59 20.82
CA PRO A 8 15.18 -3.61 21.63
C PRO A 8 14.10 -4.55 21.03
N PRO A 9 13.16 -5.05 21.87
CA PRO A 9 12.22 -6.09 21.49
C PRO A 9 11.33 -5.61 20.35
N GLU A 10 11.30 -6.37 19.25
CA GLU A 10 10.28 -6.20 18.21
C GLU A 10 8.92 -6.52 18.85
N ILE A 11 8.16 -5.47 19.15
CA ILE A 11 6.77 -5.58 19.58
C ILE A 11 6.01 -6.17 18.41
N THR A 12 5.76 -7.47 18.46
CA THR A 12 4.95 -8.23 17.50
C THR A 12 3.47 -7.88 17.68
N SER A 13 3.07 -6.66 17.33
CA SER A 13 1.68 -6.35 16.98
C SER A 13 1.57 -6.50 15.47
N ALA A 14 0.78 -7.47 15.00
CA ALA A 14 0.55 -7.68 13.57
C ALA A 14 0.27 -6.33 12.87
N PRO A 15 0.98 -5.99 11.78
CA PRO A 15 0.78 -4.72 11.09
C PRO A 15 -0.64 -4.66 10.55
N ALA A 16 -1.36 -3.58 10.87
CA ALA A 16 -2.69 -3.33 10.30
C ALA A 16 -2.59 -3.28 8.77
N ALA A 17 -3.53 -3.88 8.05
CA ALA A 17 -3.52 -3.85 6.59
C ALA A 17 -4.08 -2.51 6.08
N CYS A 18 -3.45 -1.96 5.05
CA CYS A 18 -3.93 -0.76 4.37
C CYS A 18 -5.26 -1.05 3.66
N TYR A 19 -6.28 -0.23 3.93
CA TYR A 19 -7.60 -0.37 3.34
C TYR A 19 -7.60 -0.22 1.80
N HIS A 20 -6.63 0.51 1.24
CA HIS A 20 -6.61 0.79 -0.20
C HIS A 20 -5.83 -0.27 -1.02
N CYS A 21 -4.61 -0.60 -0.60
CA CYS A 21 -3.73 -1.49 -1.35
C CYS A 21 -3.59 -2.90 -0.74
N GLY A 22 -4.09 -3.12 0.48
CA GLY A 22 -3.96 -4.39 1.19
C GLY A 22 -2.57 -4.70 1.75
N LEU A 23 -1.58 -3.81 1.53
CA LEU A 23 -0.23 -3.97 2.08
C LEU A 23 -0.19 -3.69 3.58
N PRO A 24 0.75 -4.29 4.33
CA PRO A 24 0.92 -3.99 5.75
C PRO A 24 1.28 -2.51 5.96
N CYS A 25 0.56 -1.85 6.85
CA CYS A 25 0.90 -0.53 7.34
C CYS A 25 2.08 -0.67 8.32
N GLU A 26 3.16 0.05 8.03
CA GLU A 26 4.32 0.13 8.92
C GLU A 26 4.04 1.08 10.11
N ARG A 27 5.11 1.54 10.79
CA ARG A 27 5.01 2.38 11.99
C ARG A 27 4.23 3.67 11.77
N ASN A 28 4.26 4.24 10.56
CA ASN A 28 3.63 5.52 10.25
C ASN A 28 2.29 5.35 9.52
N ARG A 29 1.40 4.52 10.07
CA ARG A 29 0.05 4.32 9.53
C ARG A 29 -0.79 5.58 9.73
N ILE A 30 -1.57 5.91 8.72
CA ILE A 30 -2.49 7.05 8.74
C ILE A 30 -3.88 6.49 9.02
N ASN A 31 -4.51 6.95 10.09
CA ASN A 31 -5.88 6.59 10.42
C ASN A 31 -6.83 7.69 9.92
N PHE A 32 -7.84 7.31 9.14
CA PHE A 32 -8.85 8.21 8.59
C PHE A 32 -10.14 7.45 8.34
N ASP A 33 -11.28 8.01 8.75
CA ASP A 33 -12.61 7.39 8.56
C ASP A 33 -12.68 5.93 9.09
N GLU A 34 -12.10 5.70 10.28
CA GLU A 34 -11.97 4.38 10.91
C GLU A 34 -11.22 3.33 10.07
N LYS A 35 -10.40 3.78 9.12
CA LYS A 35 -9.59 2.94 8.22
C LYS A 35 -8.12 3.30 8.35
N ASP A 36 -7.27 2.30 8.15
CA ASP A 36 -5.82 2.47 8.15
C ASP A 36 -5.26 2.54 6.73
N PHE A 37 -4.31 3.44 6.51
CA PHE A 37 -3.62 3.66 5.24
C PHE A 37 -2.10 3.65 5.42
N CYS A 38 -1.38 2.99 4.51
CA CYS A 38 0.08 2.88 4.59
C CYS A 38 0.82 4.15 4.14
N CYS A 39 0.16 5.04 3.39
CA CYS A 39 0.74 6.31 2.94
C CYS A 39 -0.34 7.35 2.58
N GLN A 40 0.06 8.62 2.44
CA GLN A 40 -0.84 9.72 2.06
C GLN A 40 -1.52 9.49 0.70
N GLY A 41 -0.83 8.85 -0.25
CA GLY A 41 -1.42 8.51 -1.55
C GLY A 41 -2.61 7.57 -1.42
N CYS A 42 -2.52 6.55 -0.56
CA CYS A 42 -3.62 5.62 -0.31
C CYS A 42 -4.83 6.33 0.34
N LYS A 43 -4.59 7.27 1.25
CA LYS A 43 -5.63 8.11 1.87
C LYS A 43 -6.29 9.02 0.82
N MET A 44 -5.49 9.71 0.01
CA MET A 44 -6.00 10.66 -0.98
C MET A 44 -6.87 9.99 -2.04
N VAL A 45 -6.47 8.80 -2.53
CA VAL A 45 -7.30 8.03 -3.47
C VAL A 45 -8.62 7.62 -2.82
N TYR A 46 -8.60 7.21 -1.55
CA TYR A 46 -9.82 6.93 -0.80
C TYR A 46 -10.75 8.15 -0.71
N GLU A 47 -10.22 9.31 -0.34
CA GLU A 47 -10.99 10.56 -0.25
C GLU A 47 -11.65 10.91 -1.59
N ILE A 48 -10.88 10.91 -2.69
CA ILE A 48 -11.41 11.20 -4.03
C ILE A 48 -12.53 10.23 -4.42
N LEU A 49 -12.34 8.93 -4.18
CA LEU A 49 -13.36 7.93 -4.52
C LEU A 49 -14.61 8.06 -3.63
N GLN A 50 -14.43 8.41 -2.35
CA GLN A 50 -15.52 8.61 -1.40
C GLN A 50 -16.36 9.84 -1.77
N GLU A 51 -15.71 10.97 -2.07
CA GLU A 51 -16.35 12.22 -2.50
C GLU A 51 -17.19 12.03 -3.77
N ASN A 52 -16.69 11.21 -4.70
CA ASN A 52 -17.38 10.92 -5.96
C ASN A 52 -18.40 9.78 -5.85
N ARG A 53 -18.70 9.27 -4.64
CA ARG A 53 -19.61 8.13 -4.39
C ARG A 53 -19.23 6.87 -5.17
N LEU A 54 -17.95 6.72 -5.49
CA LEU A 54 -17.39 5.57 -6.19
C LEU A 54 -16.93 4.48 -5.22
N CYS A 55 -17.46 4.44 -3.98
CA CYS A 55 -17.11 3.40 -3.00
C CYS A 55 -17.37 1.98 -3.52
N ARG A 56 -18.33 1.80 -4.45
CA ARG A 56 -18.55 0.54 -5.18
C ARG A 56 -17.30 0.01 -5.89
N TYR A 57 -16.35 0.87 -6.21
CA TYR A 57 -15.04 0.49 -6.78
C TYR A 57 -14.29 -0.49 -5.87
N TYR A 58 -14.36 -0.31 -4.55
CA TYR A 58 -13.81 -1.26 -3.57
C TYR A 58 -14.58 -2.58 -3.49
N SER A 59 -15.87 -2.59 -3.87
CA SER A 59 -16.67 -3.83 -3.93
C SER A 59 -16.40 -4.64 -5.20
N LEU A 60 -15.98 -3.99 -6.29
CA LEU A 60 -15.67 -4.65 -7.55
C LEU A 60 -14.32 -5.37 -7.52
N ASN A 61 -13.35 -4.85 -6.75
CA ASN A 61 -12.07 -5.48 -6.48
C ASN A 61 -11.70 -5.21 -5.02
N ALA A 62 -11.55 -6.27 -4.21
CA ALA A 62 -11.26 -6.13 -2.78
C ALA A 62 -9.94 -5.41 -2.48
N GLN A 63 -9.02 -5.32 -3.46
CA GLN A 63 -7.71 -4.68 -3.36
C GLN A 63 -7.35 -3.96 -4.68
N PRO A 64 -7.96 -2.80 -4.98
CA PRO A 64 -7.74 -2.13 -6.25
C PRO A 64 -6.32 -1.56 -6.41
N GLY A 65 -5.60 -1.37 -5.29
CA GLY A 65 -4.23 -0.85 -5.27
C GLY A 65 -3.13 -1.90 -5.47
N SER A 66 -3.45 -3.18 -5.70
CA SER A 66 -2.41 -4.18 -5.98
C SER A 66 -1.88 -3.99 -7.40
N SER A 67 -0.70 -3.39 -7.54
CA SER A 67 -0.02 -3.33 -8.83
C SER A 67 0.29 -4.75 -9.33
N PRO A 68 0.15 -5.04 -10.64
CA PRO A 68 0.57 -6.31 -11.19
C PRO A 68 2.06 -6.54 -10.95
N LYS A 69 2.43 -7.76 -10.53
CA LYS A 69 3.81 -8.19 -10.28
C LYS A 69 4.73 -7.81 -11.46
N GLU A 70 5.93 -7.35 -11.14
CA GLU A 70 6.93 -6.72 -12.05
C GLU A 70 7.17 -7.49 -13.36
N ALA A 71 7.15 -8.83 -13.33
CA ALA A 71 7.35 -9.66 -14.51
C ALA A 71 6.28 -9.48 -15.62
N VAL A 72 5.05 -9.09 -15.27
CA VAL A 72 3.99 -8.80 -16.24
C VAL A 72 4.13 -7.39 -16.81
N GLN A 73 4.74 -6.46 -16.05
CA GLN A 73 4.95 -5.10 -16.51
C GLN A 73 6.07 -5.03 -17.56
N SER A 74 7.21 -5.69 -17.34
CA SER A 74 8.32 -5.67 -18.31
C SER A 74 7.88 -6.17 -19.70
N ALA A 75 7.12 -7.26 -19.76
CA ALA A 75 6.61 -7.79 -21.03
C ALA A 75 5.56 -6.90 -21.71
N ARG A 76 4.70 -6.20 -20.93
CA ARG A 76 3.69 -5.28 -21.50
C ARG A 76 4.29 -4.00 -22.07
N PHE A 77 5.42 -3.57 -21.53
CA PHE A 77 6.07 -2.32 -21.91
C PHE A 77 7.32 -2.51 -22.75
N ALA A 78 7.68 -3.74 -23.14
CA ALA A 78 8.84 -4.04 -23.97
C ALA A 78 8.89 -3.25 -25.29
N TYR A 79 7.75 -2.83 -25.83
CA TYR A 79 7.69 -1.98 -27.04
C TYR A 79 8.17 -0.53 -26.80
N LEU A 80 8.22 -0.08 -25.53
CA LEU A 80 8.71 1.24 -25.13
C LEU A 80 10.22 1.28 -24.89
N ASP A 81 10.86 0.10 -24.82
CA ASP A 81 12.30 -0.04 -24.64
C ASP A 81 13.07 0.08 -25.97
N ASP A 82 12.38 0.29 -27.09
CA ASP A 82 12.97 0.67 -28.38
C ASP A 82 13.52 2.10 -28.28
N ALA A 83 14.73 2.21 -27.72
CA ALA A 83 15.54 3.42 -27.79
C ALA A 83 15.94 3.68 -29.25
N ALA A 84 15.60 4.88 -29.74
CA ALA A 84 16.15 5.46 -30.97
C ALA A 84 17.67 5.70 -30.88
#